data_AF-A0A4Q6J7Z7-F1
#
_entry.id   AF-A0A4Q6J7Z7-F1
#
_cell.length_a   1.000
_cell.length_b   1.000
_cell.length_c   1.000
_cell.angle_alpha   90.00
_cell.angle_beta   90.00
_cell.angle_gamma   90.00
#
_symmetry.space_group_name_H-M   'P 1'
#
loop_
_entity.id
_entity.type
_entity.pdbx_description
1 polymer ?
#
loop_
_entity_poly.entity_id
_entity_poly.type
_entity_poly.pdbx_seq_one_letter_code
_entity_poly.pdbx_strand_id
1 'polypeptide(L)'
;MSNVNAFVRENVKNIGEYVYLSPDIPEKKLNNAVSAMKCEDLLHSIIAIQDATLFGKSDEGFIFTGDRFIHDRHGVFLYSDIEKVEYKEEKTVNAKGKESINESVEITKGGKVYAFKNMYGVKEKKLSEFLSKIVSEFSDFQNEKQAVDLVEMSDEFKVNYLKLIVNMTFEDDGDVDETELAEILLLSTRLHLTVTARSDVRKYIQDIEKYIEPVESILASIRGLSDQSQHQSIMISLAKDIVNTYYSSKSATNGDVPFLLKYQVAMDLSDDDLQFAKDAVSEAFQILKDDVDDNVIRENASKLASTAAAVGAPIAAVYISGSVVGLSASGITSGLATLGLGMGMTGGLAILGAVGFLTYTGVRKFSGVNELDGFKVKLAMLNEALKLTHLTIKNTIEDINYLVEQLSSAMNAGEVSRSEIMKLKEMVAKYTGALQQESNKADKFENAANRTRCPKKLDHLRLQNLCEEATKLKIYDFIISRYEENESGDYVLKDSIPTEMLDKMSSLFESLGYYEINNALKSKLQSKVKGIFS
;
A
#
# COMPACT_ATOMS: atom_id res chain seq x y z
N MET A 1 -12.60 -14.57 -23.62
CA MET A 1 -13.74 -14.45 -22.69
C MET A 1 -13.15 -14.27 -21.31
N SER A 2 -13.69 -13.36 -20.51
CA SER A 2 -13.34 -13.28 -19.08
C SER A 2 -13.72 -14.59 -18.40
N ASN A 3 -13.00 -15.01 -17.37
CA ASN A 3 -13.39 -16.17 -16.58
C ASN A 3 -14.59 -15.85 -15.66
N VAL A 4 -15.12 -16.87 -14.99
CA VAL A 4 -16.27 -16.70 -14.08
C VAL A 4 -15.97 -15.74 -12.92
N ASN A 5 -14.73 -15.72 -12.40
CA ASN A 5 -14.33 -14.82 -11.31
C ASN A 5 -14.47 -13.35 -11.72
N ALA A 6 -13.93 -12.99 -12.89
CA ALA A 6 -14.05 -11.65 -13.46
C ALA A 6 -15.51 -11.29 -13.76
N PHE A 7 -16.28 -12.21 -14.36
CA PHE A 7 -17.71 -11.98 -14.60
C PHE A 7 -18.49 -11.68 -13.31
N VAL A 8 -18.28 -12.48 -12.25
CA VAL A 8 -18.92 -12.28 -10.94
C VAL A 8 -18.58 -10.89 -10.41
N ARG A 9 -17.30 -10.53 -10.37
CA ARG A 9 -16.81 -9.23 -9.87
C ARG A 9 -17.47 -8.05 -10.59
N GLU A 10 -17.54 -8.09 -11.92
CA GLU A 10 -18.09 -7.02 -12.76
C GLU A 10 -19.61 -6.88 -12.63
N ASN A 11 -20.34 -7.99 -12.42
CA ASN A 11 -21.79 -8.01 -12.58
C ASN A 11 -22.57 -8.18 -11.27
N VAL A 12 -21.95 -8.66 -10.19
CA VAL A 12 -22.66 -8.99 -8.94
C VAL A 12 -23.28 -7.77 -8.27
N LYS A 13 -22.73 -6.56 -8.43
CA LYS A 13 -23.37 -5.32 -7.93
C LYS A 13 -24.75 -5.07 -8.54
N ASN A 14 -25.03 -5.62 -9.73
CA ASN A 14 -26.33 -5.46 -10.38
C ASN A 14 -27.44 -6.30 -9.74
N ILE A 15 -27.10 -7.28 -8.88
CA ILE A 15 -28.10 -8.12 -8.22
C ILE A 15 -28.88 -7.36 -7.15
N GLY A 16 -28.42 -6.20 -6.68
CA GLY A 16 -29.08 -5.53 -5.57
C GLY A 16 -28.26 -4.44 -4.87
N GLU A 17 -28.64 -4.16 -3.63
CA GLU A 17 -27.99 -3.25 -2.69
C GLU A 17 -27.13 -4.04 -1.69
N TYR A 18 -26.28 -3.32 -0.95
CA TYR A 18 -25.41 -3.88 0.10
C TYR A 18 -24.49 -5.01 -0.39
N VAL A 19 -24.00 -4.88 -1.63
CA VAL A 19 -23.01 -5.77 -2.23
C VAL A 19 -21.61 -5.19 -2.00
N TYR A 20 -20.79 -5.93 -1.27
CA TYR A 20 -19.38 -5.60 -0.99
C TYR A 20 -18.49 -6.49 -1.86
N LEU A 21 -17.48 -5.90 -2.50
CA LEU A 21 -16.54 -6.59 -3.37
C LEU A 21 -15.17 -6.71 -2.70
N SER A 22 -14.54 -7.87 -2.87
CA SER A 22 -13.14 -8.09 -2.49
C SER A 22 -12.20 -7.32 -3.41
N PRO A 23 -11.04 -6.84 -2.96
CA PRO A 23 -10.50 -6.95 -1.59
C PRO A 23 -11.09 -5.94 -0.59
N ASP A 24 -11.94 -5.01 -1.04
CA ASP A 24 -12.43 -3.87 -0.25
C ASP A 24 -13.64 -4.19 0.65
N ILE A 25 -13.79 -5.45 1.06
CA ILE A 25 -14.86 -5.86 1.97
C ILE A 25 -14.48 -5.43 3.39
N PRO A 26 -15.36 -4.71 4.13
CA PRO A 26 -15.07 -4.36 5.52
C PRO A 26 -14.80 -5.62 6.37
N GLU A 27 -13.67 -5.64 7.08
CA GLU A 27 -13.17 -6.82 7.82
C GLU A 27 -14.22 -7.44 8.74
N LYS A 28 -14.96 -6.61 9.49
CA LYS A 28 -16.02 -7.09 10.38
C LYS A 28 -17.15 -7.80 9.62
N LYS A 29 -17.51 -7.32 8.43
CA LYS A 29 -18.53 -7.95 7.58
C LYS A 29 -18.01 -9.27 7.00
N LEU A 30 -16.77 -9.28 6.52
CA LEU A 30 -16.11 -10.48 6.01
C LEU A 30 -16.06 -11.59 7.09
N ASN A 31 -15.57 -11.26 8.28
CA ASN A 31 -15.47 -12.21 9.40
C ASN A 31 -16.85 -12.74 9.84
N ASN A 32 -17.85 -11.87 9.92
CA ASN A 32 -19.21 -12.29 10.28
C ASN A 32 -19.81 -13.23 9.23
N ALA A 33 -19.68 -12.88 7.95
CA ALA A 33 -20.21 -13.68 6.84
C ALA A 33 -19.55 -15.06 6.80
N VAL A 34 -18.21 -15.09 6.85
CA VAL A 34 -17.41 -16.32 6.82
C VAL A 34 -17.77 -17.23 7.99
N SER A 35 -17.89 -16.68 9.20
CA SER A 35 -18.25 -17.47 10.39
C SER A 35 -19.70 -17.95 10.36
N ALA A 36 -20.65 -17.13 9.90
CA ALA A 36 -22.06 -17.50 9.81
C ALA A 36 -22.30 -18.61 8.77
N MET A 37 -21.64 -18.50 7.62
CA MET A 37 -21.77 -19.45 6.50
C MET A 37 -20.76 -20.61 6.55
N LYS A 38 -19.84 -20.61 7.52
CA LYS A 38 -18.85 -21.66 7.80
C LYS A 38 -17.96 -21.98 6.59
N CYS A 39 -17.34 -20.95 6.03
CA CYS A 39 -16.50 -21.05 4.84
C CYS A 39 -15.12 -20.40 5.03
N GLU A 40 -14.50 -20.62 6.20
CA GLU A 40 -13.19 -20.10 6.57
C GLU A 40 -12.09 -20.49 5.57
N ASP A 41 -12.20 -21.67 4.96
CA ASP A 41 -11.32 -22.18 3.92
C ASP A 41 -11.39 -21.38 2.60
N LEU A 42 -12.47 -20.64 2.37
CA LEU A 42 -12.70 -19.85 1.16
C LEU A 42 -12.34 -18.38 1.31
N LEU A 43 -11.85 -17.94 2.48
CA LEU A 43 -11.63 -16.52 2.81
C LEU A 43 -10.97 -15.72 1.68
N HIS A 44 -9.89 -16.25 1.10
CA HIS A 44 -9.11 -15.58 0.06
C HIS A 44 -9.74 -15.64 -1.34
N SER A 45 -10.77 -16.45 -1.53
CA SER A 45 -11.48 -16.66 -2.80
C SER A 45 -12.85 -15.98 -2.85
N ILE A 46 -13.27 -15.33 -1.77
CA ILE A 46 -14.54 -14.59 -1.72
C ILE A 46 -14.42 -13.38 -2.64
N ILE A 47 -15.23 -13.37 -3.70
CA ILE A 47 -15.32 -12.27 -4.66
C ILE A 47 -16.26 -11.19 -4.12
N ALA A 48 -17.41 -11.61 -3.57
CA ALA A 48 -18.44 -10.68 -3.13
C ALA A 48 -19.26 -11.22 -1.96
N ILE A 49 -19.78 -10.29 -1.16
CA ILE A 49 -20.79 -10.53 -0.12
C ILE A 49 -22.00 -9.65 -0.39
N GLN A 50 -23.18 -10.25 -0.42
CA GLN A 50 -24.45 -9.53 -0.33
C GLN A 50 -24.97 -9.65 1.10
N ASP A 51 -25.12 -8.52 1.78
CA ASP A 51 -25.58 -8.45 3.16
C ASP A 51 -27.11 -8.28 3.22
N ALA A 52 -27.81 -9.34 3.62
CA ALA A 52 -29.27 -9.34 3.77
C ALA A 52 -29.74 -8.93 5.17
N THR A 53 -28.83 -8.49 6.05
CA THR A 53 -29.19 -8.17 7.44
C THR A 53 -29.76 -6.74 7.56
N LEU A 54 -30.82 -6.60 8.35
CA LEU A 54 -31.45 -5.28 8.59
C LEU A 54 -30.53 -4.27 9.28
N PHE A 55 -29.56 -4.74 10.08
CA PHE A 55 -28.63 -3.90 10.85
C PHE A 55 -27.19 -3.92 10.30
N GLY A 56 -26.98 -4.48 9.11
CA GLY A 56 -25.67 -4.48 8.44
C GLY A 56 -24.59 -5.31 9.13
N LYS A 57 -24.96 -6.38 9.84
CA LYS A 57 -24.02 -7.33 10.46
C LYS A 57 -23.31 -8.21 9.44
N SER A 58 -23.95 -8.49 8.31
CA SER A 58 -23.44 -9.38 7.26
C SER A 58 -23.34 -10.85 7.66
N ASP A 59 -24.17 -11.32 8.60
CA ASP A 59 -24.34 -12.73 8.96
C ASP A 59 -25.51 -13.44 8.22
N GLU A 60 -26.23 -12.73 7.33
CA GLU A 60 -27.26 -13.26 6.43
C GLU A 60 -27.03 -12.79 4.98
N GLY A 61 -27.50 -13.55 3.98
CA GLY A 61 -27.41 -13.20 2.56
C GLY A 61 -26.55 -14.17 1.76
N PHE A 62 -25.70 -13.63 0.87
CA PHE A 62 -24.91 -14.44 -0.08
C PHE A 62 -23.41 -14.20 0.03
N ILE A 63 -22.63 -15.26 -0.13
CA ILE A 63 -21.21 -15.22 -0.51
C ILE A 63 -21.09 -15.75 -1.94
N PHE A 64 -20.31 -15.07 -2.78
CA PHE A 64 -19.97 -15.52 -4.13
C PHE A 64 -18.47 -15.77 -4.24
N THR A 65 -18.10 -16.92 -4.81
CA THR A 65 -16.73 -17.26 -5.22
C THR A 65 -16.73 -17.66 -6.71
N GLY A 66 -15.58 -18.09 -7.22
CA GLY A 66 -15.44 -18.52 -8.61
C GLY A 66 -16.10 -19.86 -8.93
N ASP A 67 -16.28 -20.73 -7.93
CA ASP A 67 -16.86 -22.06 -8.14
C ASP A 67 -18.26 -22.26 -7.55
N ARG A 68 -18.71 -21.37 -6.65
CA ARG A 68 -19.97 -21.51 -5.94
C ARG A 68 -20.54 -20.19 -5.45
N PHE A 69 -21.80 -20.25 -5.05
CA PHE A 69 -22.34 -19.31 -4.08
C PHE A 69 -22.81 -20.04 -2.82
N ILE A 70 -22.84 -19.31 -1.70
CA ILE A 70 -23.32 -19.80 -0.41
C ILE A 70 -24.42 -18.86 0.06
N HIS A 71 -25.53 -19.42 0.52
CA HIS A 71 -26.63 -18.67 1.12
C HIS A 71 -26.82 -19.11 2.57
N ASP A 72 -27.02 -18.15 3.48
CA ASP A 72 -27.11 -18.39 4.92
C ASP A 72 -28.12 -19.50 5.29
N ARG A 73 -29.27 -19.56 4.61
CA ARG A 73 -30.33 -20.57 4.89
C ARG A 73 -30.31 -21.80 4.00
N HIS A 74 -29.80 -21.67 2.79
CA HIS A 74 -29.91 -22.71 1.76
C HIS A 74 -28.60 -23.47 1.55
N GLY A 75 -27.52 -23.00 2.17
CA GLY A 75 -26.21 -23.65 2.12
C GLY A 75 -25.50 -23.41 0.79
N VAL A 76 -24.72 -24.40 0.38
CA VAL A 76 -23.73 -24.28 -0.70
C VAL A 76 -24.28 -24.74 -2.05
N PHE A 77 -24.09 -23.94 -3.09
CA PHE A 77 -24.43 -24.22 -4.47
C PHE A 77 -23.19 -24.09 -5.36
N LEU A 78 -22.57 -25.21 -5.70
CA LEU A 78 -21.56 -25.25 -6.75
C LEU A 78 -22.22 -24.88 -8.07
N TYR A 79 -21.61 -24.00 -8.85
CA TYR A 79 -22.17 -23.60 -10.15
C TYR A 79 -22.29 -24.80 -11.09
N SER A 80 -21.34 -25.74 -11.01
CA SER A 80 -21.34 -27.01 -11.78
C SER A 80 -22.54 -27.92 -11.50
N ASP A 81 -23.18 -27.79 -10.34
CA ASP A 81 -24.29 -28.66 -9.92
C ASP A 81 -25.66 -28.06 -10.26
N ILE A 82 -25.70 -26.82 -10.74
CA ILE A 82 -26.95 -26.12 -11.01
C ILE A 82 -27.45 -26.54 -12.39
N GLU A 83 -28.60 -27.20 -12.41
CA GLU A 83 -29.25 -27.67 -13.63
C GLU A 83 -30.07 -26.55 -14.29
N LYS A 84 -30.68 -25.69 -13.47
CA LYS A 84 -31.62 -24.66 -13.95
C LYS A 84 -31.78 -23.54 -12.92
N VAL A 85 -31.92 -22.31 -13.41
CA VAL A 85 -32.28 -21.12 -12.63
C VAL A 85 -33.51 -20.49 -13.27
N GLU A 86 -34.54 -20.19 -12.47
CA GLU A 86 -35.80 -19.59 -12.94
C GLU A 86 -36.24 -18.44 -12.05
N TYR A 87 -36.70 -17.36 -12.66
CA TYR A 87 -37.39 -16.28 -11.98
C TYR A 87 -38.90 -16.54 -12.01
N LYS A 88 -39.57 -16.33 -10.86
CA LYS A 88 -41.03 -16.47 -10.74
C LYS A 88 -41.66 -15.26 -10.06
N GLU A 89 -42.78 -14.81 -10.62
CA GLU A 89 -43.68 -13.82 -10.04
C GLU A 89 -45.00 -14.49 -9.65
N GLU A 90 -45.42 -14.34 -8.39
CA GLU A 90 -46.71 -14.80 -7.90
C GLU A 90 -47.55 -13.61 -7.44
N LYS A 91 -48.68 -13.37 -8.11
CA LYS A 91 -49.66 -12.36 -7.68
C LYS A 91 -50.55 -12.94 -6.60
N THR A 92 -50.48 -12.36 -5.41
CA THR A 92 -51.34 -12.69 -4.27
C THR A 92 -52.29 -11.53 -4.01
N VAL A 93 -53.56 -11.82 -3.70
CA VAL A 93 -54.55 -10.80 -3.36
C VAL A 93 -54.94 -11.01 -1.91
N ASN A 94 -54.73 -10.01 -1.07
CA ASN A 94 -55.12 -10.12 0.34
C ASN A 94 -56.64 -10.03 0.51
N ALA A 95 -57.15 -10.36 1.69
CA ALA A 95 -58.58 -10.33 2.01
C ALA A 95 -59.26 -8.95 1.86
N LYS A 96 -58.48 -7.88 1.62
CA LYS A 96 -58.96 -6.51 1.36
C LYS A 96 -58.89 -6.12 -0.12
N GLY A 97 -58.62 -7.07 -1.02
CA GLY A 97 -58.50 -6.83 -2.46
C GLY A 97 -57.21 -6.14 -2.88
N LYS A 98 -56.20 -6.02 -2.00
CA LYS A 98 -54.90 -5.44 -2.35
C LYS A 98 -54.01 -6.52 -2.94
N GLU A 99 -53.56 -6.30 -4.18
CA GLU A 99 -52.59 -7.15 -4.86
C GLU A 99 -51.18 -6.94 -4.27
N SER A 100 -50.45 -8.03 -4.07
CA SER A 100 -49.02 -8.08 -3.78
C SER A 100 -48.34 -9.04 -4.74
N ILE A 101 -47.25 -8.60 -5.36
CA ILE A 101 -46.40 -9.43 -6.20
C ILE A 101 -45.31 -10.01 -5.29
N ASN A 102 -45.22 -11.34 -5.24
CA ASN A 102 -44.14 -12.04 -4.57
C ASN A 102 -43.18 -12.56 -5.63
N GLU A 103 -41.95 -12.05 -5.61
CA GLU A 103 -40.89 -12.47 -6.52
C GLU A 103 -40.06 -13.59 -5.87
N SER A 104 -39.53 -14.49 -6.69
CA SER A 104 -38.63 -15.54 -6.21
C SER A 104 -37.67 -16.01 -7.29
N VAL A 105 -36.53 -16.55 -6.84
CA VAL A 105 -35.59 -17.28 -7.70
C VAL A 105 -35.63 -18.75 -7.30
N GLU A 106 -35.89 -19.62 -8.27
CA GLU A 106 -35.86 -21.06 -8.09
C GLU A 106 -34.62 -21.66 -8.74
N ILE A 107 -33.86 -22.44 -7.97
CA ILE A 107 -32.64 -23.10 -8.43
C ILE A 107 -32.84 -24.61 -8.31
N THR A 108 -32.66 -25.31 -9.43
CA THR A 108 -32.72 -26.78 -9.48
C THR A 108 -31.31 -27.34 -9.37
N LYS A 109 -31.07 -28.17 -8.35
CA LYS A 109 -29.79 -28.84 -8.07
C LYS A 109 -30.07 -30.27 -7.61
N GLY A 110 -29.51 -31.26 -8.31
CA GLY A 110 -29.71 -32.68 -7.99
C GLY A 110 -31.17 -33.10 -7.99
N GLY A 111 -31.95 -32.58 -8.95
CA GLY A 111 -33.40 -32.81 -9.05
C GLY A 111 -34.26 -32.16 -7.94
N LYS A 112 -33.66 -31.39 -7.02
CA LYS A 112 -34.39 -30.64 -5.97
C LYS A 112 -34.46 -29.16 -6.32
N VAL A 113 -35.64 -28.57 -6.11
CA VAL A 113 -35.88 -27.13 -6.29
C VAL A 113 -35.71 -26.39 -4.96
N TYR A 114 -34.88 -25.35 -4.99
CA TYR A 114 -34.64 -24.42 -3.89
C TYR A 114 -35.22 -23.06 -4.25
N ALA A 115 -36.19 -22.58 -3.47
CA ALA A 115 -36.86 -21.30 -3.72
C ALA A 115 -36.34 -20.22 -2.77
N PHE A 116 -35.72 -19.19 -3.32
CA PHE A 116 -35.22 -18.01 -2.64
C PHE A 116 -36.28 -16.90 -2.72
N LYS A 117 -36.80 -16.47 -1.57
CA LYS A 117 -37.93 -15.53 -1.46
C LYS A 117 -37.64 -14.46 -0.41
N ASN A 118 -38.22 -13.26 -0.58
CA ASN A 118 -38.13 -12.15 0.37
C ASN A 118 -36.68 -11.78 0.74
N MET A 119 -35.80 -11.70 -0.26
CA MET A 119 -34.39 -11.44 -0.02
C MET A 119 -34.16 -9.94 0.17
N TYR A 120 -33.73 -9.53 1.36
CA TYR A 120 -33.49 -8.12 1.65
C TYR A 120 -32.32 -7.58 0.81
N GLY A 121 -32.57 -6.46 0.13
CA GLY A 121 -31.56 -5.80 -0.70
C GLY A 121 -31.23 -6.54 -2.01
N VAL A 122 -31.97 -7.58 -2.41
CA VAL A 122 -31.75 -8.29 -3.67
C VAL A 122 -32.88 -7.99 -4.65
N LYS A 123 -32.53 -7.88 -5.92
CA LYS A 123 -33.46 -7.81 -7.07
C LYS A 123 -33.54 -9.20 -7.67
N GLU A 124 -34.58 -9.97 -7.35
CA GLU A 124 -34.76 -11.37 -7.70
C GLU A 124 -34.53 -11.64 -9.20
N LYS A 125 -35.11 -10.81 -10.06
CA LYS A 125 -34.93 -10.93 -11.51
C LYS A 125 -33.47 -10.80 -11.93
N LYS A 126 -32.73 -9.84 -11.35
CA LYS A 126 -31.32 -9.62 -11.66
C LYS A 126 -30.43 -10.73 -11.13
N LEU A 127 -30.74 -11.26 -9.94
CA LEU A 127 -30.06 -12.45 -9.41
C LEU A 127 -30.27 -13.66 -10.31
N SER A 128 -31.51 -13.89 -10.78
CA SER A 128 -31.82 -14.97 -11.71
C SER A 128 -31.08 -14.82 -13.05
N GLU A 129 -31.09 -13.63 -13.65
CA GLU A 129 -30.33 -13.32 -14.87
C GLU A 129 -28.82 -13.57 -14.68
N PHE A 130 -28.27 -13.11 -13.56
CA PHE A 130 -26.86 -13.26 -13.20
C PHE A 130 -26.46 -14.73 -13.05
N LEU A 131 -27.17 -15.51 -12.22
CA LEU A 131 -26.87 -16.92 -12.02
C LEU A 131 -27.10 -17.74 -13.28
N SER A 132 -28.13 -17.42 -14.07
CA SER A 132 -28.41 -18.10 -15.35
C SER A 132 -27.25 -17.92 -16.33
N LYS A 133 -26.66 -16.73 -16.41
CA LYS A 133 -25.48 -16.49 -17.24
C LYS A 133 -24.27 -17.30 -16.77
N ILE A 134 -24.01 -17.35 -15.46
CA ILE A 134 -22.91 -18.14 -14.90
C ILE A 134 -23.01 -19.61 -15.35
N VAL A 135 -24.19 -20.22 -15.21
CA VAL A 135 -24.36 -21.66 -15.49
C VAL A 135 -24.47 -22.00 -16.97
N SER A 136 -24.77 -21.02 -17.84
CA SER A 136 -24.96 -21.27 -19.28
C SER A 136 -23.80 -20.81 -20.15
N GLU A 137 -23.04 -19.80 -19.73
CA GLU A 137 -21.95 -19.21 -20.51
C GLU A 137 -20.55 -19.69 -20.05
N PHE A 138 -20.44 -20.32 -18.88
CA PHE A 138 -19.17 -20.77 -18.30
C PHE A 138 -19.18 -22.28 -18.01
N SER A 139 -18.01 -22.90 -18.13
CA SER A 139 -17.82 -24.33 -17.87
C SER A 139 -16.63 -24.65 -16.96
N ASP A 140 -15.73 -23.68 -16.75
CA ASP A 140 -14.58 -23.81 -15.85
C ASP A 140 -14.84 -22.97 -14.60
N PHE A 141 -15.03 -23.67 -13.49
CA PHE A 141 -15.44 -23.11 -12.20
C PHE A 141 -14.34 -23.37 -11.19
N GLN A 142 -13.49 -22.38 -10.98
CA GLN A 142 -12.36 -22.46 -10.06
C GLN A 142 -12.27 -21.20 -9.22
N ASN A 143 -11.83 -21.39 -7.98
CA ASN A 143 -11.59 -20.30 -7.06
C ASN A 143 -10.21 -19.68 -7.34
N GLU A 144 -10.19 -18.36 -7.48
CA GLU A 144 -8.94 -17.58 -7.56
C GLU A 144 -8.74 -16.78 -6.28
N LYS A 145 -7.48 -16.48 -5.95
CA LYS A 145 -7.19 -15.55 -4.85
C LYS A 145 -7.54 -14.13 -5.29
N GLN A 146 -8.36 -13.44 -4.50
CA GLN A 146 -8.86 -12.11 -4.85
C GLN A 146 -7.92 -10.98 -4.41
N ALA A 147 -7.08 -11.21 -3.41
CA ALA A 147 -6.05 -10.27 -2.96
C ALA A 147 -4.69 -10.67 -3.52
N VAL A 148 -3.92 -9.67 -3.95
CA VAL A 148 -2.55 -9.85 -4.46
C VAL A 148 -1.57 -9.59 -3.34
N ASP A 149 -0.60 -10.47 -3.19
CA ASP A 149 0.62 -10.22 -2.42
C ASP A 149 1.81 -10.45 -3.37
N LEU A 150 2.44 -9.36 -3.82
CA LEU A 150 3.56 -9.43 -4.76
C LEU A 150 4.79 -10.11 -4.14
N VAL A 151 4.90 -10.16 -2.81
CA VAL A 151 6.01 -10.83 -2.12
C VAL A 151 5.86 -12.35 -2.16
N GLU A 152 4.63 -12.86 -2.18
CA GLU A 152 4.34 -14.30 -2.27
C GLU A 152 4.35 -14.82 -3.71
N MET A 153 4.48 -13.92 -4.70
CA MET A 153 4.65 -14.31 -6.10
C MET A 153 5.99 -15.03 -6.34
N SER A 154 6.06 -15.80 -7.42
CA SER A 154 7.30 -16.49 -7.80
C SER A 154 8.42 -15.49 -8.10
N ASP A 155 9.67 -15.91 -7.90
CA ASP A 155 10.83 -15.11 -8.29
C ASP A 155 10.78 -14.77 -9.79
N GLU A 156 10.29 -15.69 -10.63
CA GLU A 156 10.09 -15.46 -12.06
C GLU A 156 9.11 -14.30 -12.33
N PHE A 157 7.99 -14.25 -11.60
CA PHE A 157 7.05 -13.13 -11.69
C PHE A 157 7.74 -11.82 -11.31
N LYS A 158 8.45 -11.80 -10.17
CA LYS A 158 9.09 -10.59 -9.63
C LYS A 158 10.21 -10.07 -10.54
N VAL A 159 10.97 -10.98 -11.16
CA VAL A 159 11.98 -10.63 -12.16
C VAL A 159 11.32 -9.98 -13.38
N ASN A 160 10.24 -10.56 -13.93
CA ASN A 160 9.50 -9.96 -15.04
C ASN A 160 8.90 -8.59 -14.68
N TYR A 161 8.38 -8.45 -13.46
CA TYR A 161 7.88 -7.17 -12.94
C TYR A 161 8.97 -6.08 -12.97
N LEU A 162 10.17 -6.40 -12.47
CA LEU A 162 11.30 -5.47 -12.49
C LEU A 162 11.84 -5.22 -13.90
N LYS A 163 11.85 -6.21 -14.79
CA LYS A 163 12.27 -6.02 -16.20
C LYS A 163 11.48 -4.93 -16.91
N LEU A 164 10.17 -4.80 -16.64
CA LEU A 164 9.37 -3.71 -17.22
C LEU A 164 9.81 -2.34 -16.75
N ILE A 165 10.22 -2.22 -15.49
CA ILE A 165 10.74 -0.98 -14.92
C ILE A 165 12.11 -0.67 -15.50
N VAL A 166 12.98 -1.68 -15.65
CA VAL A 166 14.28 -1.54 -16.32
C VAL A 166 14.10 -1.15 -17.80
N ASN A 167 13.12 -1.72 -18.49
CA ASN A 167 12.79 -1.32 -19.87
C ASN A 167 12.35 0.14 -19.94
N MET A 168 11.57 0.60 -18.95
CA MET A 168 11.14 1.98 -18.88
C MET A 168 12.31 2.94 -18.71
N THR A 169 13.21 2.67 -17.77
CA THR A 169 14.38 3.53 -17.52
C THR A 169 15.28 3.59 -18.75
N PHE A 170 15.57 2.43 -19.36
CA PHE A 170 16.41 2.37 -20.56
C PHE A 170 15.75 3.01 -21.80
N GLU A 171 14.43 2.91 -21.97
CA GLU A 171 13.73 3.55 -23.10
C GLU A 171 13.70 5.09 -22.97
N ASP A 172 13.80 5.61 -21.75
CA ASP A 172 13.75 7.06 -21.50
C ASP A 172 14.97 7.80 -22.04
N ASP A 173 16.19 7.35 -21.71
CA ASP A 173 17.43 8.03 -22.11
C ASP A 173 18.55 7.11 -22.64
N GLY A 174 18.29 5.80 -22.75
CA GLY A 174 19.27 4.82 -23.19
C GLY A 174 20.21 4.34 -22.09
N ASP A 175 19.96 4.68 -20.83
CA ASP A 175 20.72 4.21 -19.68
C ASP A 175 19.81 3.74 -18.54
N VAL A 176 20.39 3.05 -17.56
CA VAL A 176 19.76 2.86 -16.25
C VAL A 176 20.67 3.59 -15.27
N ASP A 177 20.27 4.81 -14.91
CA ASP A 177 21.10 5.71 -14.11
C ASP A 177 21.15 5.30 -12.62
N GLU A 178 22.00 5.95 -11.84
CA GLU A 178 22.20 5.64 -10.42
C GLU A 178 20.95 5.84 -9.56
N THR A 179 20.11 6.82 -9.90
CA THR A 179 18.86 7.15 -9.20
C THR A 179 17.77 6.14 -9.52
N GLU A 180 17.64 5.80 -10.81
CA GLU A 180 16.71 4.78 -11.28
C GLU A 180 17.06 3.40 -10.75
N LEU A 181 18.35 3.05 -10.78
CA LEU A 181 18.86 1.81 -10.22
C LEU A 181 18.60 1.74 -8.71
N ALA A 182 18.73 2.84 -7.97
CA ALA A 182 18.40 2.88 -6.55
C ALA A 182 16.93 2.49 -6.30
N GLU A 183 15.98 3.05 -7.05
CA GLU A 183 14.56 2.69 -6.94
C GLU A 183 14.29 1.23 -7.36
N ILE A 184 14.98 0.72 -8.39
CA ILE A 184 14.88 -0.71 -8.79
C ILE A 184 15.40 -1.63 -7.67
N LEU A 185 16.51 -1.30 -7.02
CA LEU A 185 17.07 -2.07 -5.91
C LEU A 185 16.18 -2.02 -4.66
N LEU A 186 15.56 -0.87 -4.40
CA LEU A 186 14.59 -0.71 -3.33
C LEU A 186 13.34 -1.56 -3.58
N LEU A 187 12.80 -1.56 -4.80
CA LEU A 187 11.71 -2.44 -5.21
C LEU A 187 12.10 -3.92 -5.11
N SER A 188 13.31 -4.27 -5.56
CA SER A 188 13.84 -5.62 -5.43
C SER A 188 13.89 -6.07 -3.97
N THR A 189 14.22 -5.17 -3.06
CA THR A 189 14.25 -5.46 -1.63
C THR A 189 12.84 -5.63 -1.07
N ARG A 190 11.89 -4.77 -1.45
CA ARG A 190 10.48 -4.85 -1.00
C ARG A 190 9.76 -6.11 -1.47
N LEU A 191 10.05 -6.56 -2.68
CA LEU A 191 9.51 -7.80 -3.25
C LEU A 191 10.19 -9.07 -2.69
N HIS A 192 11.15 -8.91 -1.77
CA HIS A 192 11.95 -9.99 -1.18
C HIS A 192 12.58 -10.90 -2.24
N LEU A 193 13.21 -10.32 -3.28
CA LEU A 193 13.91 -11.14 -4.27
C LEU A 193 15.03 -11.94 -3.60
N THR A 194 15.09 -13.23 -3.95
CA THR A 194 16.22 -14.09 -3.58
C THR A 194 17.51 -13.60 -4.24
N VAL A 195 18.66 -14.02 -3.72
CA VAL A 195 19.97 -13.70 -4.30
C VAL A 195 20.05 -14.08 -5.79
N THR A 196 19.43 -15.21 -6.17
CA THR A 196 19.34 -15.67 -7.56
C THR A 196 18.50 -14.70 -8.40
N ALA A 197 17.30 -14.35 -7.94
CA ALA A 197 16.43 -13.42 -8.65
C ALA A 197 17.08 -12.04 -8.82
N ARG A 198 17.77 -11.52 -7.78
CA ARG A 198 18.56 -10.27 -7.89
C ARG A 198 19.66 -10.39 -8.93
N SER A 199 20.31 -11.55 -9.01
CA SER A 199 21.32 -11.83 -10.04
C SER A 199 20.74 -11.78 -11.45
N ASP A 200 19.52 -12.29 -11.64
CA ASP A 200 18.87 -12.28 -12.94
C ASP A 200 18.47 -10.86 -13.38
N VAL A 201 17.96 -10.03 -12.46
CA VAL A 201 17.69 -8.61 -12.73
C VAL A 201 18.98 -7.87 -13.07
N ARG A 202 20.06 -8.08 -12.31
CA ARG A 202 21.36 -7.45 -12.55
C ARG A 202 21.94 -7.83 -13.92
N LYS A 203 21.85 -9.11 -14.31
CA LYS A 203 22.27 -9.56 -15.65
C LYS A 203 21.45 -8.91 -16.74
N TYR A 204 20.13 -8.79 -16.52
CA TYR A 204 19.25 -8.10 -17.46
C TYR A 204 19.68 -6.65 -17.66
N ILE A 205 19.96 -5.90 -16.59
CA ILE A 205 20.50 -4.54 -16.66
C ILE A 205 21.85 -4.50 -17.38
N GLN A 206 22.76 -5.44 -17.10
CA GLN A 206 24.10 -5.48 -17.70
C GLN A 206 24.09 -5.69 -19.23
N ASP A 207 23.10 -6.40 -19.74
CA ASP A 207 22.99 -6.76 -21.16
C ASP A 207 21.76 -6.19 -21.86
N ILE A 208 21.10 -5.18 -21.25
CA ILE A 208 19.85 -4.62 -21.76
C ILE A 208 19.96 -4.11 -23.20
N GLU A 209 21.07 -3.46 -23.56
CA GLU A 209 21.33 -2.98 -24.93
C GLU A 209 21.26 -4.11 -25.98
N LYS A 210 21.54 -5.36 -25.58
CA LYS A 210 21.60 -6.51 -26.48
C LYS A 210 20.35 -7.38 -26.42
N TYR A 211 19.74 -7.49 -25.25
CA TYR A 211 18.70 -8.48 -24.97
C TYR A 211 17.46 -7.88 -24.31
N ILE A 212 17.16 -6.61 -24.59
CA ILE A 212 15.88 -6.02 -24.17
C ILE A 212 14.71 -6.84 -24.69
N GLU A 213 13.86 -7.29 -23.76
CA GLU A 213 12.69 -8.10 -24.08
C GLU A 213 11.51 -7.19 -24.46
N PRO A 214 10.69 -7.57 -25.45
CA PRO A 214 9.48 -6.82 -25.79
C PRO A 214 8.52 -6.70 -24.61
N VAL A 215 7.99 -5.50 -24.38
CA VAL A 215 7.09 -5.19 -23.25
C VAL A 215 5.87 -6.11 -23.23
N GLU A 216 5.27 -6.37 -24.40
CA GLU A 216 4.11 -7.25 -24.53
C GLU A 216 4.42 -8.70 -24.10
N SER A 217 5.65 -9.17 -24.35
CA SER A 217 6.10 -10.49 -23.94
C SER A 217 6.22 -10.57 -22.42
N ILE A 218 6.81 -9.56 -21.78
CA ILE A 218 6.95 -9.52 -20.33
C ILE A 218 5.57 -9.42 -19.66
N LEU A 219 4.66 -8.58 -20.21
CA LEU A 219 3.28 -8.48 -19.73
C LEU A 219 2.52 -9.81 -19.86
N ALA A 220 2.73 -10.56 -20.95
CA ALA A 220 2.14 -11.89 -21.11
C ALA A 220 2.67 -12.87 -20.06
N SER A 221 3.97 -12.83 -19.74
CA SER A 221 4.56 -13.66 -18.67
C SER A 221 3.97 -13.31 -17.30
N ILE A 222 3.87 -12.02 -16.95
CA ILE A 222 3.25 -11.57 -15.69
C ILE A 222 1.81 -12.08 -15.57
N ARG A 223 1.01 -11.96 -16.64
CA ARG A 223 -0.37 -12.45 -16.69
C ARG A 223 -0.46 -13.97 -16.59
N GLY A 224 0.47 -14.70 -17.21
CA GLY A 224 0.53 -16.16 -17.13
C GLY A 224 0.94 -16.70 -15.75
N LEU A 225 1.62 -15.87 -14.95
CA LEU A 225 2.10 -16.20 -13.60
C LEU A 225 1.18 -15.67 -12.49
N SER A 226 -0.01 -15.15 -12.82
CA SER A 226 -0.97 -14.60 -11.86
C SER A 226 -2.42 -14.94 -12.24
N ASP A 227 -3.30 -14.97 -11.24
CA ASP A 227 -4.73 -15.22 -11.45
C ASP A 227 -5.37 -14.06 -12.22
N GLN A 228 -6.35 -14.34 -13.08
CA GLN A 228 -6.96 -13.32 -13.94
C GLN A 228 -7.64 -12.21 -13.12
N SER A 229 -8.25 -12.55 -11.99
CA SER A 229 -8.85 -11.59 -11.06
C SER A 229 -7.85 -10.60 -10.43
N GLN A 230 -6.55 -10.86 -10.56
CA GLN A 230 -5.48 -10.02 -10.01
C GLN A 230 -4.86 -9.07 -11.03
N HIS A 231 -5.07 -9.31 -12.33
CA HIS A 231 -4.35 -8.64 -13.41
C HIS A 231 -4.49 -7.11 -13.32
N GLN A 232 -5.69 -6.57 -13.13
CA GLN A 232 -5.89 -5.12 -13.02
C GLN A 232 -5.09 -4.52 -11.85
N SER A 233 -5.17 -5.12 -10.66
CA SER A 233 -4.43 -4.66 -9.47
C SER A 233 -2.92 -4.69 -9.68
N ILE A 234 -2.42 -5.73 -10.35
CA ILE A 234 -0.99 -5.85 -10.69
C ILE A 234 -0.58 -4.76 -11.67
N MET A 235 -1.38 -4.49 -12.71
CA MET A 235 -1.06 -3.48 -13.73
C MET A 235 -1.09 -2.06 -13.15
N ILE A 236 -2.03 -1.75 -12.26
CA ILE A 236 -2.07 -0.48 -11.53
C ILE A 236 -0.87 -0.35 -10.59
N SER A 237 -0.51 -1.41 -9.86
CA SER A 237 0.68 -1.41 -9.01
C SER A 237 1.95 -1.17 -9.81
N LEU A 238 2.08 -1.83 -10.97
CA LEU A 238 3.22 -1.69 -11.87
C LEU A 238 3.29 -0.29 -12.47
N ALA A 239 2.16 0.27 -12.91
CA ALA A 239 2.09 1.65 -13.41
C ALA A 239 2.54 2.64 -12.33
N LYS A 240 2.08 2.47 -11.09
CA LYS A 240 2.53 3.28 -9.96
C LYS A 240 4.04 3.16 -9.72
N ASP A 241 4.59 1.95 -9.77
CA ASP A 241 6.03 1.75 -9.58
C ASP A 241 6.85 2.39 -10.71
N ILE A 242 6.37 2.29 -11.96
CA ILE A 242 6.95 2.98 -13.10
C ILE A 242 6.91 4.51 -12.91
N VAL A 243 5.76 5.07 -12.48
CA VAL A 243 5.65 6.51 -12.18
C VAL A 243 6.62 6.92 -11.09
N ASN A 244 6.72 6.15 -10.00
CA ASN A 244 7.62 6.46 -8.90
C ASN A 244 9.09 6.46 -9.35
N THR A 245 9.54 5.42 -10.06
CA THR A 245 10.92 5.35 -10.57
C THR A 245 11.22 6.49 -11.54
N TYR A 246 10.31 6.76 -12.48
CA TYR A 246 10.47 7.86 -13.43
C TYR A 246 10.52 9.22 -12.74
N TYR A 247 9.60 9.51 -11.82
CA TYR A 247 9.61 10.79 -11.10
C TYR A 247 10.83 10.97 -10.20
N SER A 248 11.39 9.90 -9.63
CA SER A 248 12.62 9.99 -8.82
C SER A 248 13.82 10.47 -9.63
N SER A 249 13.90 10.19 -10.93
CA SER A 249 14.98 10.66 -11.81
C SER A 249 14.73 12.06 -12.41
N LYS A 250 13.54 12.65 -12.20
CA LYS A 250 13.18 13.98 -12.72
C LYS A 250 13.21 15.08 -11.66
N SER A 251 13.40 16.31 -12.12
CA SER A 251 13.32 17.51 -11.27
C SER A 251 11.89 17.91 -10.91
N ALA A 252 10.91 17.45 -11.67
CA ALA A 252 9.49 17.72 -11.47
C ALA A 252 8.71 16.41 -11.36
N THR A 253 7.88 16.30 -10.33
CA THR A 253 7.05 15.13 -10.01
C THR A 253 5.61 15.30 -10.50
N ASN A 254 5.43 15.98 -11.62
CA ASN A 254 4.15 16.19 -12.27
C ASN A 254 4.31 16.09 -13.78
N GLY A 255 3.64 15.11 -14.40
CA GLY A 255 3.65 15.00 -15.84
C GLY A 255 3.21 13.65 -16.35
N ASP A 256 3.26 13.51 -17.66
CA ASP A 256 3.07 12.21 -18.29
C ASP A 256 4.35 11.39 -18.23
N VAL A 257 4.18 10.08 -18.14
CA VAL A 257 5.25 9.10 -18.26
C VAL A 257 5.14 8.50 -19.65
N PRO A 258 6.02 8.86 -20.61
CA PRO A 258 5.88 8.47 -22.01
C PRO A 258 5.76 6.96 -22.21
N PHE A 259 6.51 6.18 -21.41
CA PHE A 259 6.44 4.72 -21.42
C PHE A 259 5.01 4.20 -21.12
N LEU A 260 4.34 4.76 -20.11
CA LEU A 260 2.98 4.34 -19.76
C LEU A 260 1.97 4.76 -20.84
N LEU A 261 2.11 5.95 -21.43
CA LEU A 261 1.25 6.35 -22.54
C LEU A 261 1.40 5.43 -23.76
N LYS A 262 2.63 4.98 -24.03
CA LYS A 262 2.94 4.08 -25.14
C LYS A 262 2.34 2.68 -24.94
N TYR A 263 2.40 2.13 -23.73
CA TYR A 263 1.99 0.75 -23.43
C TYR A 263 0.66 0.63 -22.67
N GLN A 264 -0.07 1.73 -22.47
CA GLN A 264 -1.35 1.79 -21.75
C GLN A 264 -2.34 0.72 -22.20
N VAL A 265 -2.56 0.59 -23.52
CA VAL A 265 -3.48 -0.40 -24.09
C VAL A 265 -3.01 -1.83 -23.83
N ALA A 266 -1.69 -2.08 -23.92
CA ALA A 266 -1.13 -3.41 -23.65
C ALA A 266 -1.27 -3.80 -22.17
N MET A 267 -1.17 -2.81 -21.27
CA MET A 267 -1.37 -2.96 -19.83
C MET A 267 -2.85 -3.06 -19.42
N ASP A 268 -3.78 -2.80 -20.34
CA ASP A 268 -5.23 -2.78 -20.06
C ASP A 268 -5.60 -1.76 -18.97
N LEU A 269 -5.05 -0.54 -19.08
CA LEU A 269 -5.27 0.55 -18.14
C LEU A 269 -6.06 1.69 -18.79
N SER A 270 -7.06 2.20 -18.06
CA SER A 270 -7.78 3.43 -18.45
C SER A 270 -6.99 4.69 -18.08
N ASP A 271 -7.34 5.84 -18.66
CA ASP A 271 -6.75 7.13 -18.29
C ASP A 271 -6.90 7.41 -16.78
N ASP A 272 -8.05 7.02 -16.25
CA ASP A 272 -8.41 7.09 -14.83
C ASP A 272 -7.49 6.21 -13.96
N ASP A 273 -7.12 5.01 -14.41
CA ASP A 273 -6.16 4.14 -13.71
C ASP A 273 -4.75 4.76 -13.69
N LEU A 274 -4.30 5.36 -14.80
CA LEU A 274 -3.01 6.05 -14.84
C LEU A 274 -3.01 7.28 -13.93
N GLN A 275 -4.09 8.06 -13.94
CA GLN A 275 -4.22 9.21 -13.07
C GLN A 275 -4.22 8.79 -11.60
N PHE A 276 -4.93 7.71 -11.26
CA PHE A 276 -4.92 7.14 -9.92
C PHE A 276 -3.52 6.70 -9.48
N ALA A 277 -2.73 6.06 -10.36
CA ALA A 277 -1.34 5.71 -10.08
C ALA A 277 -0.45 6.95 -9.83
N LYS A 278 -0.62 8.00 -10.65
CA LYS A 278 0.11 9.27 -10.49
C LYS A 278 -0.27 10.00 -9.20
N ASP A 279 -1.54 10.02 -8.85
CA ASP A 279 -2.05 10.62 -7.61
C ASP A 279 -1.48 9.89 -6.40
N ALA A 280 -1.47 8.56 -6.41
CA ALA A 280 -0.89 7.76 -5.34
C ALA A 280 0.59 8.11 -5.08
N VAL A 281 1.38 8.27 -6.14
CA VAL A 281 2.79 8.68 -6.05
C VAL A 281 2.93 10.15 -5.64
N SER A 282 2.04 11.04 -6.07
CA SER A 282 2.14 12.46 -5.71
C SER A 282 1.79 12.72 -4.25
N GLU A 283 0.74 12.05 -3.74
CA GLU A 283 0.32 12.14 -2.34
C GLU A 283 1.36 11.50 -1.40
N ALA A 284 2.07 10.45 -1.86
CA ALA A 284 3.21 9.85 -1.17
C ALA A 284 4.25 10.87 -0.70
N PHE A 285 4.71 11.70 -1.64
CA PHE A 285 5.84 12.60 -1.43
C PHE A 285 5.51 13.71 -0.43
N GLN A 286 4.22 13.95 -0.16
CA GLN A 286 3.81 14.94 0.84
C GLN A 286 4.22 14.55 2.25
N ILE A 287 4.33 13.26 2.58
CA ILE A 287 4.72 12.83 3.94
C ILE A 287 6.11 13.32 4.35
N LEU A 288 6.97 13.60 3.37
CA LEU A 288 8.32 14.12 3.60
C LEU A 288 8.33 15.61 3.97
N LYS A 289 7.20 16.31 3.82
CA LYS A 289 7.12 17.74 4.13
C LYS A 289 6.96 17.97 5.63
N ASP A 290 7.65 18.98 6.14
CA ASP A 290 7.70 19.35 7.57
C ASP A 290 6.35 19.80 8.15
N ASP A 291 5.42 20.24 7.31
CA ASP A 291 4.11 20.76 7.70
C ASP A 291 2.97 19.73 7.68
N VAL A 292 3.24 18.50 7.24
CA VAL A 292 2.25 17.43 7.19
C VAL A 292 2.11 16.76 8.55
N ASP A 293 0.89 16.75 9.08
CA ASP A 293 0.45 16.05 10.30
C ASP A 293 -0.41 14.80 9.95
N ASP A 294 -0.78 14.04 10.97
CA ASP A 294 -1.60 12.82 10.84
C ASP A 294 -3.01 13.10 10.29
N ASN A 295 -3.53 14.34 10.38
CA ASN A 295 -4.83 14.69 9.80
C ASN A 295 -4.74 14.85 8.30
N VAL A 296 -3.72 15.56 7.80
CA VAL A 296 -3.43 15.67 6.37
C VAL A 296 -3.20 14.28 5.76
N ILE A 297 -2.46 13.41 6.45
CA ILE A 297 -2.26 12.01 6.01
C ILE A 297 -3.60 11.28 5.90
N ARG A 298 -4.52 11.45 6.86
CA ARG A 298 -5.86 10.82 6.83
C ARG A 298 -6.71 11.34 5.69
N GLU A 299 -6.68 12.64 5.44
CA GLU A 299 -7.41 13.27 4.34
C GLU A 299 -6.93 12.74 2.98
N ASN A 300 -5.61 12.69 2.78
CA ASN A 300 -5.01 12.15 1.56
C ASN A 300 -5.35 10.67 1.34
N ALA A 301 -5.32 9.86 2.41
CA ALA A 301 -5.74 8.46 2.35
C ALA A 301 -7.22 8.31 1.96
N SER A 302 -8.10 9.14 2.53
CA SER A 302 -9.53 9.17 2.18
C SER A 302 -9.76 9.60 0.74
N LYS A 303 -9.02 10.60 0.25
CA LYS A 303 -9.07 11.07 -1.13
C LYS A 303 -8.64 9.96 -2.09
N LEU A 304 -7.55 9.26 -1.79
CA LEU A 304 -7.07 8.14 -2.60
C LEU A 304 -8.09 7.00 -2.62
N ALA A 305 -8.71 6.68 -1.49
CA ALA A 305 -9.80 5.69 -1.41
C ALA A 305 -11.01 6.08 -2.29
N SER A 306 -11.40 7.36 -2.25
CA SER A 306 -12.51 7.85 -3.08
C SER A 306 -12.18 7.82 -4.57
N THR A 307 -10.92 8.08 -4.93
CA THR A 307 -10.43 8.03 -6.31
C THR A 307 -10.41 6.58 -6.80
N ALA A 308 -9.87 5.65 -6.02
CA ALA A 308 -9.90 4.22 -6.30
C ALA A 308 -11.34 3.72 -6.57
N ALA A 309 -12.29 4.11 -5.70
CA ALA A 309 -13.69 3.76 -5.87
C ALA A 309 -14.33 4.35 -7.14
N ALA A 310 -13.95 5.57 -7.51
CA ALA A 310 -14.46 6.23 -8.71
C ALA A 310 -14.00 5.53 -10.00
N VAL A 311 -12.76 5.04 -10.01
CA VAL A 311 -12.16 4.35 -11.17
C VAL A 311 -12.38 2.84 -11.15
N GLY A 312 -13.03 2.31 -10.10
CA GLY A 312 -13.28 0.88 -9.93
C GLY A 312 -12.03 0.06 -9.60
N ALA A 313 -10.94 0.71 -9.22
CA ALA A 313 -9.69 0.07 -8.84
C ALA A 313 -9.72 -0.37 -7.37
N PRO A 314 -9.17 -1.55 -7.03
CA PRO A 314 -8.92 -1.91 -5.64
C PRO A 314 -7.94 -0.93 -5.00
N ILE A 315 -8.28 -0.36 -3.85
CA ILE A 315 -7.37 0.57 -3.16
C ILE A 315 -6.05 -0.13 -2.76
N ALA A 316 -6.10 -1.44 -2.54
CA ALA A 316 -4.91 -2.25 -2.27
C ALA A 316 -3.87 -2.18 -3.40
N ALA A 317 -4.29 -1.99 -4.67
CA ALA A 317 -3.39 -2.00 -5.84
C ALA A 317 -2.22 -1.01 -5.72
N VAL A 318 -2.44 0.15 -5.11
CA VAL A 318 -1.38 1.15 -4.93
C VAL A 318 -0.41 0.82 -3.79
N TYR A 319 -0.70 -0.20 -2.97
CA TYR A 319 0.04 -0.56 -1.76
C TYR A 319 0.78 -1.89 -1.85
N ILE A 320 0.36 -2.80 -2.73
CA ILE A 320 0.85 -4.18 -2.75
C ILE A 320 2.38 -4.26 -3.01
N SER A 321 2.97 -3.38 -3.83
CA SER A 321 4.44 -3.38 -4.04
C SER A 321 5.23 -2.69 -2.92
N GLY A 322 4.59 -1.91 -2.04
CA GLY A 322 5.28 -1.10 -1.03
C GLY A 322 6.16 0.05 -1.56
N SER A 323 6.28 0.20 -2.88
CA SER A 323 6.34 1.45 -3.64
C SER A 323 6.72 2.75 -2.96
N VAL A 324 5.72 3.20 -2.25
CA VAL A 324 5.55 4.56 -1.83
C VAL A 324 5.79 4.64 -0.33
N VAL A 325 6.53 5.66 0.10
CA VAL A 325 6.78 5.94 1.51
C VAL A 325 5.46 6.01 2.28
N GLY A 326 5.34 5.13 3.28
CA GLY A 326 4.19 5.09 4.18
C GLY A 326 2.95 4.35 3.66
N LEU A 327 2.95 3.88 2.41
CA LEU A 327 1.82 3.14 1.83
C LEU A 327 2.11 1.63 1.62
N SER A 328 3.08 1.07 2.34
CA SER A 328 3.36 -0.38 2.32
C SER A 328 2.40 -1.18 3.21
N ALA A 329 2.28 -2.49 2.97
CA ALA A 329 1.48 -3.40 3.80
C ALA A 329 1.81 -3.30 5.31
N SER A 330 3.08 -3.10 5.69
CA SER A 330 3.50 -2.90 7.09
C SER A 330 3.22 -1.48 7.63
N GLY A 331 3.37 -0.44 6.81
CA GLY A 331 3.12 0.97 7.17
C GLY A 331 1.63 1.31 7.29
N ILE A 332 0.79 0.67 6.49
CA ILE A 332 -0.67 0.84 6.46
C ILE A 332 -1.38 0.01 7.52
N THR A 333 -0.93 -1.22 7.79
CA THR A 333 -1.51 -2.06 8.86
C THR A 333 -1.36 -1.41 10.23
N SER A 334 -0.34 -0.56 10.41
CA SER A 334 -0.18 0.29 11.60
C SER A 334 -0.79 1.69 11.42
N GLY A 335 -0.67 2.33 10.25
CA GLY A 335 -1.19 3.66 9.94
C GLY A 335 -2.70 3.73 9.74
N LEU A 336 -3.24 3.15 8.66
CA LEU A 336 -4.67 3.27 8.32
C LEU A 336 -5.59 2.51 9.29
N ALA A 337 -5.13 1.39 9.86
CA ALA A 337 -5.87 0.74 10.94
C ALA A 337 -6.01 1.65 12.18
N THR A 338 -4.95 2.39 12.53
CA THR A 338 -4.97 3.43 13.57
C THR A 338 -5.85 4.63 13.17
N LEU A 339 -5.97 4.91 11.86
CA LEU A 339 -6.86 5.97 11.34
C LEU A 339 -8.33 5.52 11.20
N GLY A 340 -8.67 4.28 11.54
CA GLY A 340 -10.06 3.76 11.50
C GLY A 340 -10.58 3.47 10.10
N LEU A 341 -9.71 3.46 9.08
CA LEU A 341 -10.07 3.25 7.67
C LEU A 341 -10.15 1.77 7.27
N GLY A 342 -10.09 0.85 8.24
CA GLY A 342 -10.52 -0.54 8.09
C GLY A 342 -9.89 -1.26 6.89
N MET A 343 -8.57 -1.42 6.88
CA MET A 343 -7.89 -2.35 5.98
C MET A 343 -7.46 -3.55 6.80
N GLY A 344 -8.36 -4.53 6.91
CA GLY A 344 -8.05 -5.83 7.50
C GLY A 344 -6.91 -6.50 6.75
N MET A 345 -6.20 -7.41 7.43
CA MET A 345 -5.03 -8.14 6.92
C MET A 345 -5.23 -8.68 5.49
N THR A 346 -4.83 -7.91 4.48
CA THR A 346 -4.66 -8.41 3.13
C THR A 346 -3.35 -9.18 3.10
N GLY A 347 -3.40 -10.47 3.43
CA GLY A 347 -2.41 -11.49 3.06
C GLY A 347 -1.00 -11.34 3.66
N GLY A 348 -0.60 -12.31 4.48
CA GLY A 348 0.76 -12.88 4.42
C GLY A 348 1.93 -12.20 5.12
N LEU A 349 2.01 -10.87 5.25
CA LEU A 349 3.28 -10.24 5.63
C LEU A 349 3.34 -9.74 7.09
N ALA A 350 3.54 -10.70 8.00
CA ALA A 350 4.02 -10.44 9.35
C ALA A 350 5.56 -10.32 9.43
N ILE A 351 6.26 -10.24 8.29
CA ILE A 351 7.72 -10.39 8.27
C ILE A 351 8.40 -9.03 8.42
N LEU A 352 9.10 -8.93 9.55
CA LEU A 352 9.85 -7.82 10.11
C LEU A 352 9.02 -6.74 10.81
N GLY A 353 8.09 -7.16 11.68
CA GLY A 353 7.86 -6.43 12.92
C GLY A 353 9.07 -6.55 13.87
N ALA A 354 9.44 -5.46 14.53
CA ALA A 354 10.39 -5.38 15.66
C ALA A 354 11.90 -5.56 15.37
N VAL A 355 12.54 -4.53 14.80
CA VAL A 355 13.88 -4.14 15.27
C VAL A 355 13.76 -2.71 15.79
N GLY A 356 13.53 -2.60 17.10
CA GLY A 356 13.98 -1.52 17.97
C GLY A 356 13.54 -0.08 17.71
N PHE A 357 12.25 0.25 17.83
CA PHE A 357 11.85 1.58 18.33
C PHE A 357 10.45 1.58 18.94
N LEU A 358 10.31 0.95 20.11
CA LEU A 358 9.15 1.09 21.01
C LEU A 358 9.52 1.95 22.22
N THR A 359 9.96 3.19 21.99
CA THR A 359 10.08 4.19 23.08
C THR A 359 9.09 5.34 23.00
N TYR A 360 8.05 5.26 22.16
CA TYR A 360 6.97 6.28 22.15
C TYR A 360 5.59 5.79 22.60
N THR A 361 5.53 4.62 23.26
CA THR A 361 4.36 4.18 24.03
C THR A 361 4.55 4.47 25.52
N GLY A 362 4.65 5.75 25.87
CA GLY A 362 4.67 6.23 27.25
C GLY A 362 3.54 7.22 27.52
N VAL A 363 2.36 6.70 27.88
CA VAL A 363 1.30 7.40 28.64
C VAL A 363 0.73 8.70 28.03
N ARG A 364 -0.20 8.62 27.05
CA ARG A 364 -0.89 9.84 26.57
C ARG A 364 -2.39 9.81 26.33
N LYS A 365 -3.08 8.69 26.60
CA LYS A 365 -4.53 8.60 26.32
C LYS A 365 -5.44 9.47 27.20
N PHE A 366 -4.90 10.29 28.12
CA PHE A 366 -5.70 11.09 29.06
C PHE A 366 -5.15 12.49 29.38
N SER A 367 -4.28 13.08 28.54
CA SER A 367 -3.46 14.22 28.99
C SER A 367 -3.80 15.62 28.47
N GLY A 368 -4.57 15.78 27.40
CA GLY A 368 -4.91 17.10 26.86
C GLY A 368 -3.71 17.96 26.41
N VAL A 369 -2.51 17.37 26.28
CA VAL A 369 -1.30 18.01 25.74
C VAL A 369 -0.99 17.35 24.40
N ASN A 370 -1.51 17.98 23.33
CA ASN A 370 -1.76 17.36 22.03
C ASN A 370 -0.61 17.45 20.99
N GLU A 371 0.59 17.95 21.34
CA GLU A 371 1.56 18.38 20.30
C GLU A 371 2.24 17.26 19.49
N LEU A 372 2.44 16.05 20.04
CA LEU A 372 3.00 14.91 19.27
C LEU A 372 2.00 13.79 19.01
N ASP A 373 0.77 13.89 19.52
CA ASP A 373 -0.25 12.88 19.23
C ASP A 373 -0.73 12.94 17.77
N GLY A 374 -0.51 14.06 17.08
CA GLY A 374 -0.81 14.27 15.66
C GLY A 374 0.31 13.94 14.68
N PHE A 375 1.40 13.28 15.10
CA PHE A 375 2.50 12.87 14.19
C PHE A 375 2.91 11.40 14.31
N LYS A 376 2.10 10.58 15.00
CA LYS A 376 2.44 9.17 15.26
C LYS A 376 2.45 8.36 13.97
N VAL A 377 1.48 8.61 13.10
CA VAL A 377 1.35 7.90 11.82
C VAL A 377 2.51 8.29 10.92
N LYS A 378 2.83 9.59 10.83
CA LYS A 378 4.01 10.08 10.10
C LYS A 378 5.31 9.42 10.57
N LEU A 379 5.57 9.39 11.88
CA LEU A 379 6.79 8.80 12.44
C LEU A 379 6.89 7.30 12.16
N ALA A 380 5.77 6.56 12.24
CA ALA A 380 5.75 5.13 11.90
C ALA A 380 6.12 4.90 10.43
N MET A 381 5.54 5.69 9.52
CA MET A 381 5.80 5.60 8.08
C MET A 381 7.26 5.94 7.71
N LEU A 382 7.84 6.98 8.33
CA LEU A 382 9.24 7.37 8.09
C LEU A 382 10.22 6.30 8.60
N ASN A 383 9.98 5.73 9.79
CA ASN A 383 10.85 4.69 10.34
C ASN A 383 10.82 3.40 9.50
N GLU A 384 9.65 3.01 8.99
CA GLU A 384 9.54 1.84 8.12
C GLU A 384 10.26 2.06 6.78
N ALA A 385 10.13 3.26 6.20
CA ALA A 385 10.88 3.62 5.00
C ALA A 385 12.39 3.61 5.25
N LEU A 386 12.85 4.14 6.38
CA LEU A 386 14.26 4.11 6.77
C LEU A 386 14.78 2.67 6.92
N LYS A 387 14.00 1.79 7.56
CA LYS A 387 14.34 0.37 7.72
C LYS A 387 14.49 -0.34 6.37
N LEU A 388 13.53 -0.15 5.46
CA LEU A 388 13.59 -0.73 4.11
C LEU A 388 14.79 -0.20 3.33
N THR A 389 15.12 1.08 3.49
CA THR A 389 16.31 1.71 2.88
C THR A 389 17.60 1.05 3.41
N HIS A 390 17.72 0.83 4.73
CA HIS A 390 18.87 0.12 5.29
C HIS A 390 19.00 -1.33 4.80
N LEU A 391 17.89 -2.05 4.62
CA LEU A 391 17.92 -3.39 4.05
C LEU A 391 18.40 -3.35 2.59
N THR A 392 17.96 -2.34 1.83
CA THR A 392 18.38 -2.11 0.44
C THR A 392 19.87 -1.80 0.36
N ILE A 393 20.39 -0.94 1.23
CA ILE A 393 21.84 -0.66 1.38
C ILE A 393 22.61 -1.96 1.60
N LYS A 394 22.15 -2.81 2.53
CA LYS A 394 22.79 -4.10 2.80
C LYS A 394 22.81 -5.00 1.56
N ASN A 395 21.67 -5.20 0.90
CA ASN A 395 21.57 -6.03 -0.30
C ASN A 395 22.45 -5.49 -1.44
N THR A 396 22.51 -4.17 -1.59
CA THR A 396 23.33 -3.50 -2.61
C THR A 396 24.82 -3.71 -2.36
N ILE A 397 25.27 -3.65 -1.10
CA ILE A 397 26.67 -3.96 -0.74
C ILE A 397 27.00 -5.43 -1.09
N GLU A 398 26.10 -6.38 -0.82
CA GLU A 398 26.27 -7.77 -1.23
C GLU A 398 26.44 -7.91 -2.76
N ASP A 399 25.61 -7.20 -3.52
CA ASP A 399 25.67 -7.21 -4.99
C ASP A 399 26.94 -6.53 -5.54
N ILE A 400 27.41 -5.45 -4.91
CA ILE A 400 28.70 -4.81 -5.23
C ILE A 400 29.85 -5.79 -4.99
N ASN A 401 29.87 -6.46 -3.84
CA ASN A 401 30.92 -7.43 -3.53
C ASN A 401 30.96 -8.55 -4.58
N TYR A 402 29.80 -9.07 -4.98
CA TYR A 402 29.71 -10.05 -6.07
C TYR A 402 30.27 -9.53 -7.40
N LEU A 403 29.94 -8.29 -7.79
CA LEU A 403 30.47 -7.67 -9.00
C LEU A 403 32.00 -7.45 -8.94
N VAL A 404 32.52 -7.05 -7.77
CA VAL A 404 33.96 -6.89 -7.53
C VAL A 404 34.69 -8.23 -7.62
N GLU A 405 34.12 -9.31 -7.08
CA GLU A 405 34.67 -10.66 -7.21
C GLU A 405 34.71 -11.12 -8.67
N GLN A 406 33.64 -10.88 -9.44
CA GLN A 406 33.61 -11.19 -10.88
C GLN A 406 34.63 -10.36 -11.66
N LEU A 407 34.75 -9.07 -11.37
CA LEU A 407 35.72 -8.17 -12.00
C LEU A 407 37.16 -8.63 -11.72
N SER A 408 37.47 -8.94 -10.47
CA SER A 408 38.77 -9.47 -10.06
C SER A 408 39.09 -10.79 -10.78
N SER A 409 38.13 -11.71 -10.84
CA SER A 409 38.28 -12.99 -11.55
C SER A 409 38.54 -12.79 -13.04
N ALA A 410 37.77 -11.88 -13.69
CA ALA A 410 37.92 -11.54 -15.10
C ALA A 410 39.29 -10.94 -15.42
N MET A 411 39.81 -10.08 -14.55
CA MET A 411 41.14 -9.46 -14.72
C MET A 411 42.27 -10.49 -14.60
N ASN A 412 42.11 -11.53 -13.77
CA ASN A 412 43.13 -12.55 -13.52
C ASN A 412 43.14 -13.69 -14.55
N ALA A 413 42.03 -13.94 -15.24
CA ALA A 413 41.87 -15.08 -16.13
C ALA A 413 42.63 -14.99 -17.46
N GLY A 414 43.25 -13.85 -17.80
CA GLY A 414 44.16 -13.68 -18.96
C GLY A 414 43.52 -13.79 -20.35
N GLU A 415 42.38 -14.47 -20.50
CA GLU A 415 41.67 -14.76 -21.75
C GLU A 415 40.30 -14.05 -21.86
N VAL A 416 39.91 -13.24 -20.87
CA VAL A 416 38.63 -12.53 -20.85
C VAL A 416 38.70 -11.26 -21.69
N SER A 417 37.64 -10.98 -22.46
CA SER A 417 37.60 -9.83 -23.36
C SER A 417 37.71 -8.52 -22.57
N ARG A 418 38.54 -7.57 -23.04
CA ARG A 418 38.64 -6.21 -22.49
C ARG A 418 37.26 -5.52 -22.36
N SER A 419 36.30 -5.89 -23.21
CA SER A 419 34.93 -5.38 -23.15
C SER A 419 34.16 -5.88 -21.91
N GLU A 420 34.37 -7.12 -21.46
CA GLU A 420 33.66 -7.69 -20.31
C GLU A 420 34.19 -7.09 -18.99
N ILE A 421 35.49 -6.85 -18.90
CA ILE A 421 36.12 -6.13 -17.77
C ILE A 421 35.56 -4.70 -17.68
N MET A 422 35.41 -4.00 -18.81
CA MET A 422 34.83 -2.65 -18.82
C MET A 422 33.36 -2.64 -18.37
N LYS A 423 32.54 -3.57 -18.88
CA LYS A 423 31.15 -3.74 -18.43
C LYS A 423 31.05 -3.98 -16.92
N LEU A 424 31.85 -4.89 -16.38
CA LEU A 424 31.86 -5.17 -14.93
C LEU A 424 32.27 -3.95 -14.12
N LYS A 425 33.26 -3.18 -14.59
CA LYS A 425 33.67 -1.93 -13.94
C LYS A 425 32.57 -0.87 -13.94
N GLU A 426 31.86 -0.71 -15.06
CA GLU A 426 30.72 0.20 -15.17
C GLU A 426 29.58 -0.23 -14.24
N MET A 427 29.29 -1.53 -14.15
CA MET A 427 28.30 -2.06 -13.21
C MET A 427 28.67 -1.80 -11.75
N VAL A 428 29.93 -1.99 -11.35
CA VAL A 428 30.40 -1.65 -9.99
C VAL A 428 30.21 -0.16 -9.71
N ALA A 429 30.52 0.71 -10.67
CA ALA A 429 30.34 2.15 -10.53
C ALA A 429 28.86 2.52 -10.35
N LYS A 430 27.97 2.01 -11.21
CA LYS A 430 26.52 2.25 -11.12
C LYS A 430 25.93 1.80 -9.79
N TYR A 431 26.26 0.59 -9.34
CA TYR A 431 25.78 0.07 -8.05
C TYR A 431 26.32 0.89 -6.86
N THR A 432 27.55 1.40 -6.95
CA THR A 432 28.12 2.30 -5.93
C THR A 432 27.41 3.65 -5.91
N GLY A 433 27.06 4.19 -7.08
CA GLY A 433 26.25 5.39 -7.21
C GLY A 433 24.85 5.23 -6.63
N ALA A 434 24.17 4.12 -6.97
CA ALA A 434 22.88 3.77 -6.39
C ALA A 434 22.93 3.61 -4.86
N LEU A 435 24.00 3.00 -4.33
CA LEU A 435 24.24 2.93 -2.88
C LEU A 435 24.35 4.32 -2.23
N GLN A 436 24.95 5.30 -2.92
CA GLN A 436 25.01 6.68 -2.44
C GLN A 436 23.63 7.35 -2.46
N GLN A 437 22.81 7.10 -3.48
CA GLN A 437 21.43 7.62 -3.53
C GLN A 437 20.58 7.06 -2.39
N GLU A 438 20.66 5.75 -2.12
CA GLU A 438 19.98 5.12 -0.99
C GLU A 438 20.47 5.66 0.36
N SER A 439 21.78 5.93 0.51
CA SER A 439 22.33 6.54 1.71
C SER A 439 21.82 7.97 1.93
N ASN A 440 21.74 8.78 0.86
CA ASN A 440 21.15 10.12 0.91
C ASN A 440 19.65 10.06 1.27
N LYS A 441 18.93 9.06 0.75
CA LYS A 441 17.51 8.84 1.04
C LYS A 441 17.28 8.44 2.51
N ALA A 442 18.14 7.58 3.07
CA ALA A 442 18.14 7.23 4.48
C ALA A 442 18.33 8.48 5.37
N ASP A 443 19.32 9.31 5.06
CA ASP A 443 19.56 10.57 5.80
C ASP A 443 18.34 11.50 5.75
N LYS A 444 17.67 11.63 4.59
CA LYS A 444 16.42 12.42 4.48
C LYS A 444 15.31 11.89 5.38
N PHE A 445 15.10 10.58 5.43
CA PHE A 445 14.07 10.00 6.29
C PHE A 445 14.40 10.16 7.78
N GLU A 446 15.65 9.94 8.16
CA GLU A 446 16.12 10.12 9.53
C GLU A 446 16.00 11.59 9.95
N ASN A 447 16.39 12.52 9.07
CA ASN A 447 16.22 13.95 9.28
C ASN A 447 14.75 14.30 9.52
N ALA A 448 13.85 13.92 8.61
CA ALA A 448 12.41 14.18 8.73
C ALA A 448 11.81 13.59 10.02
N ALA A 449 12.23 12.38 10.41
CA ALA A 449 11.80 11.75 11.65
C ALA A 449 12.26 12.53 12.88
N ASN A 450 13.54 12.93 12.91
CA ASN A 450 14.12 13.67 14.03
C ASN A 450 13.57 15.11 14.12
N ARG A 451 13.29 15.77 12.99
CA ARG A 451 12.55 17.05 12.94
C ARG A 451 11.16 16.91 13.54
N THR A 452 10.43 15.87 13.15
CA THR A 452 9.08 15.59 13.66
C THR A 452 9.06 15.32 15.18
N ARG A 453 10.16 14.81 15.74
CA ARG A 453 10.33 14.62 17.21
C ARG A 453 10.70 15.90 17.96
N CYS A 454 11.06 16.97 17.25
CA CYS A 454 11.33 18.29 17.85
C CYS A 454 10.08 19.18 17.78
N PRO A 455 9.83 20.05 18.78
CA PRO A 455 8.71 20.99 18.70
C PRO A 455 8.88 21.94 17.51
N LYS A 456 7.88 22.03 16.62
CA LYS A 456 7.93 23.02 15.52
C LYS A 456 7.89 24.45 16.04
N LYS A 457 7.05 24.68 17.05
CA LYS A 457 7.03 25.89 17.88
C LYS A 457 7.48 25.52 19.28
N LEU A 458 8.51 26.19 19.77
CA LEU A 458 9.07 25.94 21.09
C LEU A 458 8.32 26.76 22.15
N ASP A 459 7.75 26.08 23.15
CA ASP A 459 7.43 26.72 24.43
C ASP A 459 8.74 27.06 25.15
N HIS A 460 9.20 28.30 24.92
CA HIS A 460 10.45 28.84 25.44
C HIS A 460 10.49 28.84 26.96
N LEU A 461 9.38 29.24 27.60
CA LEU A 461 9.28 29.28 29.06
C LEU A 461 9.38 27.87 29.65
N ARG A 462 8.73 26.89 29.02
CA ARG A 462 8.83 25.50 29.43
C ARG A 462 10.27 24.99 29.32
N LEU A 463 10.96 25.29 28.21
CA LEU A 463 12.36 24.89 28.06
C LEU A 463 13.26 25.54 29.12
N GLN A 464 13.07 26.84 29.40
CA GLN A 464 13.78 27.54 30.47
C GLN A 464 13.58 26.85 31.82
N ASN A 465 12.33 26.55 32.19
CA ASN A 465 11.99 25.91 33.45
C ASN A 465 12.61 24.51 33.60
N LEU A 466 12.71 23.76 32.50
CA LEU A 466 13.33 22.43 32.48
C LEU A 466 14.86 22.48 32.58
N CYS A 467 15.46 23.64 32.30
CA CYS A 467 16.91 23.85 32.27
C CYS A 467 17.42 24.88 33.30
N GLU A 468 16.65 25.16 34.37
CA GLU A 468 17.04 26.14 35.41
C GLU A 468 18.31 25.74 36.18
N GLU A 469 18.60 24.43 36.26
CA GLU A 469 19.78 23.91 36.94
C GLU A 469 21.07 24.23 36.16
N ALA A 470 22.13 24.61 36.87
CA ALA A 470 23.42 25.00 36.27
C ALA A 470 24.02 23.93 35.34
N THR A 471 23.75 22.65 35.58
CA THR A 471 24.19 21.52 34.75
C THR A 471 23.45 21.43 33.42
N LYS A 472 22.26 22.02 33.30
CA LYS A 472 21.38 21.97 32.13
C LYS A 472 21.42 23.23 31.26
N LEU A 473 22.08 24.30 31.70
CA LEU A 473 22.24 25.53 30.91
C LEU A 473 22.89 25.28 29.53
N LYS A 474 23.89 24.39 29.46
CA LYS A 474 24.49 24.00 28.17
C LYS A 474 23.50 23.29 27.24
N ILE A 475 22.53 22.57 27.81
CA ILE A 475 21.45 21.91 27.05
C ILE A 475 20.49 22.97 26.52
N TYR A 476 20.13 23.96 27.36
CA TYR A 476 19.32 25.10 26.95
C TYR A 476 19.95 25.85 25.77
N ASP A 477 21.20 26.28 25.89
CA ASP A 477 21.92 27.02 24.85
C ASP A 477 22.01 26.23 23.54
N PHE A 478 22.27 24.93 23.68
CA PHE A 478 22.31 24.02 22.54
C PHE A 478 20.94 23.97 21.82
N ILE A 479 19.84 23.77 22.55
CA ILE A 479 18.50 23.67 21.96
C ILE A 479 18.06 25.03 21.38
N ILE A 480 18.12 26.10 22.16
CA ILE A 480 17.55 27.41 21.77
C ILE A 480 18.23 28.00 20.54
N SER A 481 19.53 27.74 20.35
CA SER A 481 20.27 28.22 19.17
C SER A 481 19.79 27.62 17.85
N ARG A 482 18.94 26.58 17.88
CA ARG A 482 18.35 25.90 16.71
C ARG A 482 16.91 26.36 16.43
N TYR A 483 16.42 27.28 17.24
CA TYR A 483 15.19 28.01 17.00
C TYR A 483 15.52 29.44 16.59
N GLU A 484 14.59 30.04 15.86
CA GLU A 484 14.60 31.47 15.53
C GLU A 484 13.25 32.09 15.87
N GLU A 485 13.28 33.35 16.26
CA GLU A 485 12.06 34.09 16.58
C GLU A 485 11.42 34.59 15.29
N ASN A 486 10.16 34.22 15.05
CA ASN A 486 9.40 34.70 13.89
C ASN A 486 8.83 36.11 14.15
N GLU A 487 8.20 36.70 13.13
CA GLU A 487 7.60 38.05 13.23
C GLU A 487 6.51 38.18 14.33
N SER A 488 5.96 37.05 14.80
CA SER A 488 4.96 37.00 15.87
C SER A 488 5.56 36.82 17.27
N GLY A 489 6.89 36.72 17.38
CA GLY A 489 7.60 36.46 18.64
C GLY A 489 7.63 34.98 19.07
N ASP A 490 7.17 34.07 18.21
CA ASP A 490 7.25 32.62 18.47
C ASP A 490 8.64 32.09 18.10
N TYR A 491 9.20 31.22 18.94
CA TYR A 491 10.41 30.47 18.61
C TYR A 491 10.07 29.27 17.70
N VAL A 492 10.50 29.31 16.44
CA VAL A 492 10.25 28.28 15.42
C VAL A 492 11.53 27.52 15.08
N LEU A 493 11.41 26.21 14.87
CA LEU A 493 12.55 25.36 14.51
C LEU A 493 13.12 25.80 13.15
N LYS A 494 14.44 25.98 13.06
CA LYS A 494 15.11 26.38 11.80
C LYS A 494 14.96 25.31 10.71
N ASP A 495 14.85 25.74 9.46
CA ASP A 495 14.67 24.83 8.32
C ASP A 495 15.90 23.96 8.04
N SER A 496 17.10 24.54 8.05
CA SER A 496 18.34 23.83 7.69
C SER A 496 19.12 23.36 8.93
N ILE A 497 18.70 22.25 9.54
CA ILE A 497 19.41 21.62 10.67
C ILE A 497 19.95 20.25 10.24
N PRO A 498 21.26 19.97 10.45
CA PRO A 498 21.85 18.65 10.16
C PRO A 498 21.20 17.53 10.97
N THR A 499 21.11 16.34 10.37
CA THR A 499 20.46 15.14 10.95
C THR A 499 21.00 14.78 12.34
N GLU A 500 22.33 14.73 12.50
CA GLU A 500 22.98 14.45 13.78
C GLU A 500 22.60 15.45 14.89
N MET A 501 22.39 16.72 14.52
CA MET A 501 21.98 17.74 15.49
C MET A 501 20.52 17.56 15.90
N LEU A 502 19.65 17.20 14.96
CA LEU A 502 18.24 16.92 15.23
C LEU A 502 18.07 15.66 16.08
N ASP A 503 18.85 14.61 15.82
CA ASP A 503 18.86 13.39 16.64
C ASP A 503 19.23 13.73 18.10
N LYS A 504 20.32 14.49 18.26
CA LYS A 504 20.74 14.98 19.57
C LYS A 504 19.68 15.85 20.23
N MET A 505 19.04 16.76 19.49
CA MET A 505 17.94 17.59 20.00
C MET A 505 16.75 16.75 20.45
N SER A 506 16.31 15.80 19.62
CA SER A 506 15.22 14.86 19.92
C SER A 506 15.50 14.12 21.24
N SER A 507 16.69 13.53 21.35
CA SER A 507 17.13 12.82 22.55
C SER A 507 17.18 13.73 23.79
N LEU A 508 17.61 14.98 23.62
CA LEU A 508 17.63 15.95 24.73
C LEU A 508 16.22 16.35 25.17
N PHE A 509 15.29 16.64 24.26
CA PHE A 509 13.90 16.94 24.61
C PHE A 509 13.24 15.78 25.36
N GLU A 510 13.51 14.54 24.95
CA GLU A 510 13.05 13.34 25.65
C GLU A 510 13.66 13.25 27.05
N SER A 511 14.98 13.37 27.18
CA SER A 511 15.68 13.30 28.47
C SER A 511 15.27 14.40 29.46
N LEU A 512 14.87 15.57 28.95
CA LEU A 512 14.37 16.68 29.75
C LEU A 512 12.93 16.46 30.23
N GLY A 513 12.24 15.42 29.74
CA GLY A 513 10.80 15.26 29.96
C GLY A 513 10.00 16.43 29.37
N TYR A 514 10.48 17.04 28.27
CA TYR A 514 9.81 18.15 27.60
C TYR A 514 8.42 17.76 27.10
N TYR A 515 8.13 16.49 27.00
CA TYR A 515 6.87 15.96 26.52
C TYR A 515 5.98 15.42 27.64
N GLU A 516 6.42 15.49 28.89
CA GLU A 516 5.66 15.01 30.05
C GLU A 516 4.59 15.99 30.49
N ILE A 517 3.42 15.44 30.83
CA ILE A 517 2.20 16.18 31.17
C ILE A 517 2.42 17.08 32.39
N ASN A 518 3.10 16.55 33.41
CA ASN A 518 3.38 17.28 34.65
C ASN A 518 4.20 18.55 34.36
N ASN A 519 5.18 18.45 33.45
CA ASN A 519 6.02 19.57 33.04
C ASN A 519 5.24 20.59 32.19
N ALA A 520 4.34 20.12 31.31
CA ALA A 520 3.44 20.99 30.54
C ALA A 520 2.50 21.79 31.44
N LEU A 521 1.88 21.14 32.42
CA LEU A 521 0.95 21.78 33.35
C LEU A 521 1.65 22.79 34.26
N LYS A 522 2.84 22.43 34.78
CA LYS A 522 3.66 23.32 35.62
C LYS A 522 4.02 24.61 34.88
N SER A 523 4.49 24.50 33.63
CA SER A 523 4.84 25.67 32.81
C SER A 523 3.63 26.57 32.49
N LYS A 524 2.47 26.01 32.12
CA LYS A 524 1.23 26.76 31.90
C LYS A 524 0.76 27.51 33.15
N LEU A 525 0.83 26.88 34.33
CA LEU A 525 0.48 27.55 35.59
C LEU A 525 1.42 28.72 35.91
N GLN A 526 2.73 28.54 35.70
CA GLN A 526 3.72 29.61 35.92
C GLN A 526 3.58 30.77 34.92
N SER A 527 3.23 30.50 33.66
CA SER A 527 2.96 31.54 32.65
C SER A 527 1.78 32.43 33.03
N LYS A 528 0.68 31.84 33.54
CA LYS A 528 -0.50 32.58 34.01
C LYS A 528 -0.19 33.42 35.25
N VAL A 529 0.63 32.91 36.16
CA VAL A 529 1.05 33.67 37.34
C VAL A 529 1.91 34.86 36.93
N LYS A 530 2.91 34.69 36.06
CA LYS A 530 3.74 35.82 35.56
C LYS A 530 2.92 36.88 34.82
N GLY A 531 1.94 36.47 34.00
CA GLY A 531 1.06 37.40 33.27
C GLY A 531 0.02 38.14 34.13
N ILE A 532 -0.20 37.73 35.38
CA ILE A 532 -1.05 38.44 36.36
C ILE A 532 -0.24 39.49 37.14
N PHE A 533 1.09 39.35 37.20
CA PHE A 533 2.00 40.24 37.93
C PHE A 533 2.87 41.13 37.02
N SER A 534 2.61 41.12 35.70
CA SER A 534 3.12 42.05 34.68
C SER A 534 1.99 42.96 34.24
#